data_AF-A0A4S8SSD9-F1
#
_entry.id   AF-A0A4S8SSD9-F1
#
_cell.length_a   1.000
_cell.length_b   1.000
_cell.length_c   1.000
_cell.angle_alpha   90.00
_cell.angle_beta   90.00
_cell.angle_gamma   90.00
#
_symmetry.space_group_name_H-M   'P 1'
#
loop_
_entity.id
_entity.type
_entity.pdbx_description
1 polymer ?
#
loop_
_entity_poly.entity_id
_entity_poly.type
_entity_poly.pdbx_seq_one_letter_code
_entity_poly.pdbx_strand_id
1 'polypeptide(L)'
;MEKIIYEYQYDTYECSVAAKASKDMLSGDLAINLIVLEDISFTAAKVIDLAWNMLVGRGYQAIAAYACYRLFTGILYLTAEQQSISARTYSAVAFYATSLWSSGSIFRTIRLEKLRLFNKLAFVWMLISVMYLLFVVTMADLMTGYVAGQAMWLKYPNGTMMETGPINETALFNIVLNVQNAHLPPQNITMPDKMAIEPNWTLSAGGIHMAVIPSSPESKNGTMIFESCLNVNEMGLYYVDAYLDPRPGNPYGPYWYSSGDYRYNDPPRQKLLISYSAESCLNLFNFGTTDLFQLPNYSPNMTWWRDEKNFRCLPSETYSWGFSYQCTILLTSINSIWLLVTVSLWLHVELKSQFLPKRGPLGTWRAVIDLANAVQQELGRDTGAYTEAQLEKEIAKIQPLTYGIEQDAPDGLGRIRLGTSGEGDEEWPRRGLVLNWKVKYC
;
A
#
# COMPACT_ATOMS: atom_id res chain seq x y z
N MET A 1 -22.07 19.04 41.22
CA MET A 1 -20.64 19.31 41.45
C MET A 1 -19.90 18.38 40.49
N GLU A 2 -19.72 18.83 39.25
CA GLU A 2 -19.02 18.07 38.22
C GLU A 2 -17.56 17.96 38.62
N LYS A 3 -17.11 16.73 38.79
CA LYS A 3 -15.71 16.41 39.06
C LYS A 3 -14.99 16.55 37.72
N ILE A 4 -14.43 17.73 37.47
CA ILE A 4 -13.48 17.93 36.37
C ILE A 4 -12.27 17.06 36.71
N ILE A 5 -12.24 15.87 36.12
CA ILE A 5 -11.06 15.01 36.12
C ILE A 5 -10.15 15.62 35.08
N TYR A 6 -9.10 16.31 35.54
CA TYR A 6 -7.96 16.64 34.67
C TYR A 6 -7.24 15.32 34.39
N GLU A 7 -7.64 14.66 33.30
CA GLU A 7 -6.87 13.57 32.74
C GLU A 7 -5.64 14.24 32.09
N TYR A 8 -4.51 14.21 32.80
CA TYR A 8 -3.22 14.57 32.21
C TYR A 8 -2.91 13.48 31.17
N GLN A 9 -3.38 13.65 29.93
CA GLN A 9 -2.78 12.93 28.81
C GLN A 9 -1.33 13.40 28.75
N TYR A 10 -0.41 12.51 29.13
CA TYR A 10 0.98 12.67 28.77
C TYR A 10 1.03 12.48 27.25
N ASP A 11 1.27 13.56 26.50
CA ASP A 11 1.30 13.52 25.05
C ASP A 11 2.44 12.59 24.59
N THR A 12 2.08 11.35 24.29
CA THR A 12 2.97 10.45 23.55
C THR A 12 2.96 10.91 22.11
N TYR A 13 4.08 11.48 21.67
CA TYR A 13 4.27 11.82 20.28
C TYR A 13 4.51 10.52 19.51
N GLU A 14 3.48 10.09 18.77
CA GLU A 14 3.54 8.97 17.84
C GLU A 14 3.12 9.44 16.45
N CYS A 15 3.75 8.89 15.40
CA CYS A 15 3.35 9.20 14.03
C CYS A 15 1.93 8.73 13.71
N SER A 16 1.42 7.71 14.41
CA SER A 16 0.02 7.26 14.36
C SER A 16 -0.97 8.37 14.81
N VAL A 17 -0.56 9.21 15.77
CA VAL A 17 -1.33 10.32 16.34
C VAL A 17 -1.08 11.62 15.58
N ALA A 18 0.16 11.87 15.13
CA ALA A 18 0.48 12.99 14.25
C ALA A 18 -0.19 12.86 12.86
N ALA A 19 -0.34 11.64 12.34
CA ALA A 19 -1.15 11.37 11.15
C ALA A 19 -2.66 11.58 11.38
N LYS A 20 -3.15 11.45 12.62
CA LYS A 20 -4.53 11.80 12.99
C LYS A 20 -4.79 13.31 12.96
N ALA A 21 -3.75 14.15 13.09
CA ALA A 21 -3.87 15.60 13.00
C ALA A 21 -4.10 16.09 11.55
N SER A 22 -3.87 15.25 10.53
CA SER A 22 -4.41 15.46 9.18
C SER A 22 -5.67 14.62 8.97
N LYS A 23 -6.72 14.92 9.76
CA LYS A 23 -8.05 14.30 9.62
C LYS A 23 -8.66 14.49 8.21
N ASP A 24 -8.08 15.38 7.40
CA ASP A 24 -8.51 15.72 6.04
C ASP A 24 -7.57 15.25 4.91
N MET A 25 -6.51 14.50 5.20
CA MET A 25 -5.57 14.07 4.15
C MET A 25 -5.20 12.59 4.30
N LEU A 26 -5.99 11.73 3.64
CA LEU A 26 -5.75 10.29 3.48
C LEU A 26 -5.83 9.40 4.75
N SER A 27 -6.89 9.51 5.54
CA SER A 27 -7.51 8.25 6.04
C SER A 27 -8.27 7.62 4.84
N GLY A 28 -7.52 7.28 3.80
CA GLY A 28 -8.05 6.90 2.51
C GLY A 28 -8.62 5.51 2.61
N ASP A 29 -9.90 5.36 2.30
CA ASP A 29 -10.64 4.10 2.23
C ASP A 29 -9.92 3.03 1.34
N LEU A 30 -9.03 3.49 0.46
CA LEU A 30 -8.20 2.69 -0.46
C LEU A 30 -6.80 2.33 0.09
N ALA A 31 -6.42 2.78 1.28
CA ALA A 31 -5.09 2.55 1.85
C ALA A 31 -4.83 1.06 2.16
N ILE A 32 -3.55 0.70 2.27
CA ILE A 32 -3.12 -0.62 2.73
C ILE A 32 -3.41 -0.73 4.22
N ASN A 33 -4.53 -1.38 4.54
CA ASN A 33 -5.07 -1.48 5.90
C ASN A 33 -4.83 -2.86 6.52
N LEU A 34 -4.57 -3.88 5.70
CA LEU A 34 -4.26 -5.22 6.15
C LEU A 34 -2.78 -5.49 5.89
N ILE A 35 -1.96 -5.25 6.90
CA ILE A 35 -0.52 -5.49 6.83
C ILE A 35 -0.26 -6.99 6.98
N VAL A 36 0.56 -7.55 6.08
CA VAL A 36 0.93 -8.98 6.08
C VAL A 36 2.39 -9.16 6.43
N LEU A 37 3.25 -8.26 5.96
CA LEU A 37 4.68 -8.25 6.25
C LEU A 37 5.08 -6.86 6.72
N GLU A 38 5.81 -6.82 7.83
CA GLU A 38 6.31 -5.61 8.49
C GLU A 38 7.84 -5.62 8.51
N ASP A 39 8.44 -4.45 8.69
CA ASP A 39 9.89 -4.25 8.85
C ASP A 39 10.74 -4.86 7.73
N ILE A 40 10.23 -4.82 6.49
CA ILE A 40 10.96 -5.30 5.32
C ILE A 40 11.69 -4.15 4.62
N SER A 41 12.83 -4.45 3.98
CA SER A 41 13.54 -3.48 3.16
C SER A 41 12.73 -3.11 1.90
N PHE A 42 12.97 -1.92 1.35
CA PHE A 42 12.37 -1.47 0.10
C PHE A 42 12.50 -2.51 -1.03
N THR A 43 13.68 -3.11 -1.18
CA THR A 43 13.94 -4.11 -2.22
C THR A 43 13.09 -5.36 -2.01
N ALA A 44 12.98 -5.84 -0.76
CA ALA A 44 12.15 -7.00 -0.45
C ALA A 44 10.67 -6.71 -0.74
N ALA A 45 10.15 -5.56 -0.30
CA ALA A 45 8.76 -5.14 -0.56
C ALA A 45 8.45 -5.11 -2.06
N LYS A 46 9.35 -4.52 -2.85
CA LYS A 46 9.20 -4.43 -4.31
C LYS A 46 9.26 -5.79 -5.01
N VAL A 47 10.11 -6.71 -4.54
CA VAL A 47 10.19 -8.07 -5.09
C VAL A 47 8.93 -8.87 -4.76
N ILE A 48 8.40 -8.74 -3.55
CA ILE A 48 7.15 -9.40 -3.14
C ILE A 48 5.99 -8.91 -4.00
N ASP A 49 5.87 -7.60 -4.16
CA ASP A 49 4.82 -6.98 -4.98
C ASP A 49 4.91 -7.40 -6.45
N LEU A 50 6.13 -7.42 -7.01
CA LEU A 50 6.38 -7.92 -8.37
C LEU A 50 6.01 -9.41 -8.51
N ALA A 51 6.37 -10.23 -7.53
CA ALA A 51 6.08 -11.66 -7.53
C ALA A 51 4.56 -11.92 -7.47
N TRP A 52 3.84 -11.16 -6.64
CA TRP A 52 2.37 -11.20 -6.57
C TRP A 52 1.74 -10.86 -7.92
N ASN A 53 2.14 -9.73 -8.52
CA ASN A 53 1.62 -9.30 -9.81
C ASN A 53 1.92 -10.29 -10.95
N MET A 54 3.08 -10.96 -10.90
CA MET A 54 3.44 -11.98 -11.88
C MET A 54 2.65 -13.28 -11.68
N LEU A 55 2.67 -13.84 -10.47
CA LEU A 55 2.07 -15.15 -10.19
C LEU A 55 0.55 -15.07 -10.10
N VAL A 56 0.04 -14.15 -9.28
CA VAL A 56 -1.40 -14.00 -9.06
C VAL A 56 -2.00 -13.20 -10.19
N GLY A 57 -1.46 -12.03 -10.54
CA GLY A 57 -2.02 -11.21 -11.63
C GLY A 57 -2.00 -11.94 -12.98
N ARG A 58 -0.80 -12.17 -13.53
CA ARG A 58 -0.65 -12.75 -14.88
C ARG A 58 -0.94 -14.25 -14.93
N GLY A 59 -0.56 -15.01 -13.89
CA GLY A 59 -0.86 -16.44 -13.83
C GLY A 59 -2.37 -16.70 -13.79
N TYR A 60 -3.13 -15.95 -12.99
CA TYR A 60 -4.58 -16.05 -12.99
C TYR A 60 -5.20 -15.60 -14.31
N GLN A 61 -4.71 -14.51 -14.91
CA GLN A 61 -5.17 -14.06 -16.24
C GLN A 61 -5.04 -15.16 -17.29
N ALA A 62 -3.93 -15.91 -17.29
CA ALA A 62 -3.72 -17.02 -18.23
C ALA A 62 -4.72 -18.16 -18.01
N ILE A 63 -4.98 -18.53 -16.76
CA ILE A 63 -5.97 -19.56 -16.41
C ILE A 63 -7.39 -19.11 -16.79
N ALA A 64 -7.75 -17.88 -16.47
CA ALA A 64 -9.04 -17.29 -16.82
C ALA A 64 -9.21 -17.20 -18.34
N ALA A 65 -8.16 -16.85 -19.09
CA ALA A 65 -8.18 -16.82 -20.56
C ALA A 65 -8.41 -18.22 -21.15
N TYR A 66 -7.77 -19.25 -20.60
CA TYR A 66 -8.02 -20.63 -21.01
C TYR A 66 -9.48 -21.06 -20.72
N ALA A 67 -10.02 -20.71 -19.55
CA ALA A 67 -11.42 -20.96 -19.21
C ALA A 67 -12.39 -20.23 -20.17
N CYS A 68 -12.12 -18.96 -20.49
CA CYS A 68 -12.86 -18.21 -21.49
C CYS A 68 -12.81 -18.88 -22.87
N TYR A 69 -11.63 -19.29 -23.34
CA TYR A 69 -11.48 -19.97 -24.62
C TYR A 69 -12.37 -21.23 -24.69
N ARG A 70 -12.35 -22.06 -23.63
CA ARG A 70 -13.20 -23.25 -23.52
C ARG A 70 -14.69 -22.91 -23.52
N LEU A 71 -15.09 -21.90 -22.74
CA LEU A 71 -16.48 -21.48 -22.67
C LEU A 71 -16.97 -20.92 -24.03
N PHE A 72 -16.18 -20.05 -24.66
CA PHE A 72 -16.56 -19.34 -25.88
C PHE A 72 -16.73 -20.29 -27.07
N THR A 73 -15.81 -21.24 -27.22
CA THR A 73 -15.92 -22.30 -28.24
C THR A 73 -17.13 -23.19 -28.00
N GLY A 74 -17.44 -23.50 -26.73
CA GLY A 74 -18.65 -24.23 -26.36
C GLY A 74 -19.95 -23.47 -26.64
N ILE A 75 -20.00 -22.17 -26.31
CA ILE A 75 -21.15 -21.29 -26.64
C ILE A 75 -21.35 -21.22 -28.15
N LEU A 76 -20.27 -21.14 -28.93
CA LEU A 76 -20.34 -21.14 -30.39
C LEU A 76 -20.96 -22.44 -30.91
N TYR A 77 -20.51 -23.59 -30.40
CA TYR A 77 -21.11 -24.89 -30.76
C TYR A 77 -22.59 -24.95 -30.41
N LEU A 78 -22.96 -24.64 -29.17
CA LEU A 78 -24.36 -24.69 -28.73
C LEU A 78 -25.24 -23.75 -29.55
N THR A 79 -24.75 -22.55 -29.86
CA THR A 79 -25.52 -21.59 -30.64
C THR A 79 -25.68 -22.08 -32.07
N ALA A 80 -24.60 -22.58 -32.71
CA ALA A 80 -24.64 -23.10 -34.07
C ALA A 80 -25.43 -24.43 -34.21
N GLU A 81 -25.67 -25.14 -33.10
CA GLU A 81 -26.63 -26.26 -33.01
C GLU A 81 -28.09 -25.80 -32.99
N GLN A 82 -28.37 -24.66 -32.36
CA GLN A 82 -29.74 -24.21 -32.07
C GLN A 82 -30.29 -23.20 -33.08
N GLN A 83 -29.42 -22.34 -33.62
CA GLN A 83 -29.75 -21.22 -34.48
C GLN A 83 -28.62 -20.96 -35.47
N SER A 84 -28.96 -20.34 -36.59
CA SER A 84 -27.98 -19.97 -37.59
C SER A 84 -27.20 -18.71 -37.17
N ILE A 85 -25.88 -18.71 -37.43
CA ILE A 85 -24.93 -17.64 -37.06
C ILE A 85 -24.20 -17.18 -38.31
N SER A 86 -23.98 -15.87 -38.48
CA SER A 86 -23.19 -15.36 -39.61
C SER A 86 -21.76 -15.94 -39.64
N ALA A 87 -21.27 -16.24 -40.85
CA ALA A 87 -19.94 -16.82 -41.07
C ALA A 87 -18.80 -15.98 -40.44
N ARG A 88 -18.97 -14.65 -40.43
CA ARG A 88 -18.05 -13.71 -39.80
C ARG A 88 -17.98 -13.86 -38.28
N THR A 89 -19.11 -14.06 -37.62
CA THR A 89 -19.15 -14.26 -36.16
C THR A 89 -18.65 -15.64 -35.79
N TYR A 90 -18.95 -16.65 -36.62
CA TYR A 90 -18.38 -17.98 -36.47
C TYR A 90 -16.85 -17.96 -36.54
N SER A 91 -16.27 -17.35 -37.57
CA SER A 91 -14.81 -17.25 -37.71
C SER A 91 -14.16 -16.43 -36.61
N ALA A 92 -14.76 -15.30 -36.23
CA ALA A 92 -14.24 -14.43 -35.18
C ALA A 92 -14.19 -15.14 -33.82
N VAL A 93 -15.22 -15.89 -33.45
CA VAL A 93 -15.24 -16.62 -32.17
C VAL A 93 -14.37 -17.87 -32.22
N ALA A 94 -14.33 -18.59 -33.35
CA ALA A 94 -13.57 -19.83 -33.47
C ALA A 94 -12.05 -19.59 -33.49
N PHE A 95 -11.58 -18.52 -34.14
CA PHE A 95 -10.15 -18.24 -34.30
C PHE A 95 -9.61 -17.17 -33.35
N TYR A 96 -10.47 -16.24 -32.90
CA TYR A 96 -10.09 -15.11 -32.08
C TYR A 96 -10.94 -15.01 -30.81
N ALA A 97 -11.20 -16.17 -30.17
CA ALA A 97 -12.10 -16.30 -29.02
C ALA A 97 -11.87 -15.24 -27.93
N THR A 98 -10.62 -15.05 -27.48
CA THR A 98 -10.27 -14.14 -26.38
C THR A 98 -9.68 -12.80 -26.84
N SER A 99 -9.78 -12.48 -28.14
CA SER A 99 -9.22 -11.25 -28.70
C SER A 99 -10.19 -10.08 -28.59
N LEU A 100 -9.66 -8.86 -28.46
CA LEU A 100 -10.45 -7.64 -28.59
C LEU A 100 -10.97 -7.42 -30.01
N TRP A 101 -10.26 -7.89 -31.02
CA TRP A 101 -10.63 -7.65 -32.42
C TRP A 101 -11.91 -8.39 -32.84
N SER A 102 -12.25 -9.51 -32.19
CA SER A 102 -13.49 -10.25 -32.44
C SER A 102 -14.72 -9.65 -31.73
N SER A 103 -14.52 -8.71 -30.80
CA SER A 103 -15.61 -8.07 -30.05
C SER A 103 -16.56 -7.28 -30.95
N GLY A 104 -16.04 -6.65 -32.01
CA GLY A 104 -16.84 -5.88 -32.96
C GLY A 104 -17.85 -6.75 -33.73
N SER A 105 -17.45 -7.96 -34.15
CA SER A 105 -18.35 -8.93 -34.78
C SER A 105 -19.41 -9.45 -33.80
N ILE A 106 -19.01 -9.78 -32.57
CA ILE A 106 -19.93 -10.26 -31.53
C ILE A 106 -20.98 -9.18 -31.20
N PHE A 107 -20.56 -7.94 -31.04
CA PHE A 107 -21.45 -6.81 -30.78
C PHE A 107 -22.46 -6.59 -31.92
N ARG A 108 -22.00 -6.72 -33.17
CA ARG A 108 -22.86 -6.64 -34.35
C ARG A 108 -23.92 -7.74 -34.35
N THR A 109 -23.55 -8.98 -34.05
CA THR A 109 -24.48 -10.11 -33.94
C THR A 109 -25.51 -9.90 -32.82
N ILE A 110 -25.11 -9.38 -31.64
CA ILE A 110 -26.04 -9.05 -30.55
C ILE A 110 -27.10 -8.00 -30.96
N ARG A 111 -26.72 -7.03 -31.80
CA ARG A 111 -27.58 -5.91 -32.20
C ARG A 111 -28.46 -6.23 -33.41
N LEU A 112 -27.94 -6.97 -34.39
CA LEU A 112 -28.59 -7.14 -35.69
C LEU A 112 -29.26 -8.50 -35.87
N GLU A 113 -28.80 -9.56 -35.19
CA GLU A 113 -29.35 -10.90 -35.38
C GLU A 113 -30.45 -11.21 -34.35
N LYS A 114 -31.49 -11.93 -34.80
CA LYS A 114 -32.63 -12.32 -33.95
C LYS A 114 -32.28 -13.58 -33.14
N LEU A 115 -31.38 -13.43 -32.17
CA LEU A 115 -30.96 -14.50 -31.27
C LEU A 115 -31.99 -14.76 -30.17
N ARG A 116 -32.07 -16.01 -29.69
CA ARG A 116 -32.77 -16.34 -28.43
C ARG A 116 -32.15 -15.56 -27.28
N LEU A 117 -32.98 -15.18 -26.31
CA LEU A 117 -32.56 -14.37 -25.15
C LEU A 117 -31.32 -14.96 -24.45
N PHE A 118 -31.31 -16.27 -24.23
CA PHE A 118 -30.18 -16.94 -23.58
C PHE A 118 -28.89 -16.84 -24.40
N ASN A 119 -28.94 -17.13 -25.69
CA ASN A 119 -27.77 -17.04 -26.57
C ASN A 119 -27.26 -15.60 -26.67
N LYS A 120 -28.18 -14.62 -26.70
CA LYS A 120 -27.85 -13.20 -26.64
C LYS A 120 -27.12 -12.83 -25.35
N LEU A 121 -27.62 -13.29 -24.19
CA LEU A 121 -26.97 -13.08 -22.90
C LEU A 121 -25.59 -13.75 -22.83
N ALA A 122 -25.43 -14.94 -23.41
CA ALA A 122 -24.15 -15.63 -23.50
C ALA A 122 -23.11 -14.81 -24.29
N PHE A 123 -23.47 -14.26 -25.46
CA PHE A 123 -22.56 -13.37 -26.22
C PHE A 123 -22.25 -12.06 -25.50
N VAL A 124 -23.22 -11.47 -24.79
CA VAL A 124 -22.95 -10.30 -23.92
C VAL A 124 -21.94 -10.66 -22.82
N TRP A 125 -22.09 -11.84 -22.21
CA TRP A 125 -21.14 -12.33 -21.21
C TRP A 125 -19.74 -12.56 -21.78
N MET A 126 -19.63 -13.01 -23.04
CA MET A 126 -18.34 -13.11 -23.72
C MET A 126 -17.63 -11.74 -23.81
N LEU A 127 -18.36 -10.69 -24.18
CA LEU A 127 -17.81 -9.32 -24.23
C LEU A 127 -17.38 -8.82 -22.84
N ILE A 128 -18.21 -9.03 -21.82
CA ILE A 128 -17.87 -8.70 -20.42
C ILE A 128 -16.62 -9.46 -19.99
N SER A 129 -16.49 -10.73 -20.36
CA SER A 129 -15.35 -11.57 -20.00
C SER A 129 -14.05 -11.14 -20.70
N VAL A 130 -14.12 -10.69 -21.95
CA VAL A 130 -12.95 -10.10 -22.63
C VAL A 130 -12.49 -8.82 -21.91
N MET A 131 -13.41 -7.94 -21.53
CA MET A 131 -13.08 -6.73 -20.75
C MET A 131 -12.52 -7.09 -19.37
N TYR A 132 -13.12 -8.07 -18.70
CA TYR A 132 -12.63 -8.58 -17.42
C TYR A 132 -11.19 -9.11 -17.52
N LEU A 133 -10.86 -9.90 -18.55
CA LEU A 133 -9.51 -10.39 -18.78
C LEU A 133 -8.48 -9.27 -18.98
N LEU A 134 -8.88 -8.10 -19.50
CA LEU A 134 -7.98 -6.95 -19.58
C LEU A 134 -7.71 -6.34 -18.20
N PHE A 135 -8.75 -6.19 -17.38
CA PHE A 135 -8.65 -5.48 -16.12
C PHE A 135 -8.18 -6.34 -14.95
N VAL A 136 -8.28 -7.67 -15.04
CA VAL A 136 -8.00 -8.59 -13.92
C VAL A 136 -6.59 -8.43 -13.34
N VAL A 137 -5.60 -8.12 -14.17
CA VAL A 137 -4.22 -7.88 -13.73
C VAL A 137 -4.11 -6.56 -12.97
N THR A 138 -4.71 -5.49 -13.49
CA THR A 138 -4.77 -4.19 -12.81
C THR A 138 -5.57 -4.27 -11.51
N MET A 139 -6.62 -5.09 -11.47
CA MET A 139 -7.37 -5.36 -10.25
C MET A 139 -6.48 -6.05 -9.21
N ALA A 140 -5.70 -7.06 -9.59
CA ALA A 140 -4.79 -7.73 -8.66
C ALA A 140 -3.71 -6.77 -8.10
N ASP A 141 -3.21 -5.88 -8.94
CA ASP A 141 -2.25 -4.82 -8.57
C ASP A 141 -2.88 -3.81 -7.59
N LEU A 142 -4.12 -3.38 -7.82
CA LEU A 142 -4.85 -2.45 -6.95
C LEU A 142 -5.17 -3.01 -5.56
N MET A 143 -5.21 -4.34 -5.38
CA MET A 143 -5.50 -4.96 -4.08
C MET A 143 -4.32 -4.85 -3.12
N THR A 144 -3.10 -4.82 -3.65
CA THR A 144 -1.87 -4.95 -2.87
C THR A 144 -1.00 -3.73 -3.00
N GLY A 145 -0.09 -3.57 -2.05
CA GLY A 145 0.93 -2.56 -2.15
C GLY A 145 1.80 -2.52 -0.92
N TYR A 146 2.78 -1.64 -0.94
CA TYR A 146 3.64 -1.38 0.19
C TYR A 146 3.63 0.10 0.55
N VAL A 147 3.70 0.36 1.85
CA VAL A 147 3.76 1.70 2.43
C VAL A 147 5.06 1.80 3.20
N ALA A 148 5.74 2.95 3.09
CA ALA A 148 6.91 3.22 3.92
C ALA A 148 6.46 3.35 5.38
N GLY A 149 7.18 2.72 6.29
CA GLY A 149 7.05 2.98 7.71
C GLY A 149 7.24 4.47 7.99
N GLN A 150 6.68 4.95 9.10
CA GLN A 150 6.90 6.32 9.52
C GLN A 150 7.78 6.31 10.76
N ALA A 151 8.89 7.04 10.68
CA ALA A 151 9.74 7.30 11.83
C ALA A 151 9.49 8.73 12.32
N MET A 152 9.54 8.91 13.64
CA MET A 152 9.52 10.23 14.24
C MET A 152 10.91 10.84 14.16
N TRP A 153 10.97 12.12 13.84
CA TRP A 153 12.20 12.88 13.83
C TRP A 153 12.03 14.12 14.69
N LEU A 154 12.98 14.32 15.62
CA LEU A 154 13.04 15.49 16.46
C LEU A 154 14.03 16.50 15.87
N LYS A 155 13.57 17.74 15.67
CA LYS A 155 14.40 18.87 15.31
C LYS A 155 15.08 19.45 16.55
N TYR A 156 16.39 19.35 16.57
CA TYR A 156 17.22 20.00 17.59
C TYR A 156 17.26 21.51 17.35
N PRO A 157 17.50 22.32 18.40
CA PRO A 157 17.66 23.76 18.28
C PRO A 157 18.76 24.20 17.29
N ASN A 158 19.83 23.41 17.16
CA ASN A 158 20.89 23.61 16.17
C ASN A 158 20.44 23.38 14.70
N GLY A 159 19.21 22.92 14.47
CA GLY A 159 18.64 22.64 13.16
C GLY A 159 18.86 21.21 12.65
N THR A 160 19.65 20.39 13.36
CA THR A 160 19.83 18.97 13.02
C THR A 160 18.58 18.17 13.35
N MET A 161 18.33 17.12 12.58
CA MET A 161 17.20 16.22 12.76
C MET A 161 17.75 14.88 13.25
N MET A 162 17.13 14.29 14.27
CA MET A 162 17.47 12.96 14.75
C MET A 162 16.24 12.07 14.67
N GLU A 163 16.41 10.85 14.16
CA GLU A 163 15.38 9.82 14.23
C GLU A 163 15.18 9.39 15.69
N THR A 164 13.93 9.34 16.11
CA THR A 164 13.53 8.94 17.45
C THR A 164 12.41 7.91 17.35
N GLY A 165 12.36 7.00 18.33
CA GLY A 165 11.18 6.17 18.54
C GLY A 165 9.98 7.01 19.03
N PRO A 166 8.88 6.37 19.45
CA PRO A 166 7.81 7.05 20.18
C PRO A 166 8.37 7.75 21.41
N ILE A 167 8.14 9.06 21.51
CA ILE A 167 8.67 9.89 22.61
C ILE A 167 7.57 10.05 23.65
N ASN A 168 7.84 9.56 24.85
CA ASN A 168 7.12 9.93 26.07
C ASN A 168 7.94 10.98 26.85
N GLU A 169 7.34 11.62 27.86
CA GLU A 169 8.01 12.63 28.70
C GLU A 169 9.32 12.11 29.32
N THR A 170 9.38 10.84 29.73
CA THR A 170 10.61 10.25 30.29
C THR A 170 11.72 10.12 29.25
N ALA A 171 11.39 9.70 28.03
CA ALA A 171 12.33 9.59 26.92
C ALA A 171 12.81 10.97 26.48
N LEU A 172 11.91 11.95 26.41
CA LEU A 172 12.25 13.34 26.14
C LEU A 172 13.21 13.88 27.20
N PHE A 173 12.91 13.64 28.48
CA PHE A 173 13.78 14.04 29.59
C PHE A 173 15.18 13.41 29.49
N ASN A 174 15.28 12.13 29.15
CA ASN A 174 16.56 11.45 28.94
C ASN A 174 17.34 12.01 27.73
N ILE A 175 16.66 12.33 26.63
CA ILE A 175 17.27 12.98 25.47
C ILE A 175 17.86 14.33 25.88
N VAL A 176 17.05 15.15 26.56
CA VAL A 176 17.51 16.45 27.07
C VAL A 176 18.73 16.26 27.96
N LEU A 177 18.66 15.36 28.96
CA LEU A 177 19.77 15.08 29.88
C LEU A 177 21.05 14.65 29.16
N ASN A 178 20.96 13.78 28.14
CA ASN A 178 22.10 13.37 27.33
C ASN A 178 22.74 14.55 26.59
N VAL A 179 21.91 15.48 26.08
CA VAL A 179 22.38 16.69 25.43
C VAL A 179 23.08 17.62 26.43
N GLN A 180 22.61 17.69 27.68
CA GLN A 180 23.28 18.44 28.74
C GLN A 180 24.64 17.80 29.08
N ASN A 181 24.68 16.48 29.23
CA ASN A 181 25.90 15.72 29.58
C ASN A 181 26.99 15.74 28.52
N ALA A 182 26.64 15.98 27.25
CA ALA A 182 27.61 16.07 26.17
C ALA A 182 28.46 17.36 26.26
N HIS A 183 27.98 18.39 26.96
CA HIS A 183 28.76 19.60 27.19
C HIS A 183 29.82 19.34 28.27
N LEU A 184 31.05 19.83 28.06
CA LEU A 184 32.09 19.82 29.06
C LEU A 184 32.47 21.26 29.42
N PRO A 185 32.39 21.62 30.72
CA PRO A 185 32.74 22.94 31.20
C PRO A 185 34.26 23.18 31.11
N PRO A 186 34.74 24.45 31.12
CA PRO A 186 36.15 24.76 31.08
C PRO A 186 36.86 24.23 32.34
N GLN A 187 38.00 23.55 32.13
CA GLN A 187 38.78 22.98 33.23
C GLN A 187 39.71 24.00 33.89
N ASN A 188 40.17 25.02 33.15
CA ASN A 188 41.11 26.02 33.68
C ASN A 188 40.41 27.34 33.91
N ILE A 189 40.09 27.65 35.17
CA ILE A 189 39.38 28.87 35.56
C ILE A 189 40.28 29.73 36.45
N THR A 190 40.26 31.04 36.23
CA THR A 190 40.96 32.01 37.09
C THR A 190 39.95 32.74 37.97
N MET A 191 40.08 32.59 39.27
CA MET A 191 39.24 33.25 40.27
C MET A 191 39.58 34.75 40.38
N PRO A 192 38.70 35.60 40.97
CA PRO A 192 38.93 37.05 41.06
C PRO A 192 40.21 37.47 41.81
N ASP A 193 40.71 36.59 42.67
CA ASP A 193 41.98 36.71 43.41
C ASP A 193 43.22 36.29 42.58
N LYS A 194 43.05 36.00 41.28
CA LYS A 194 44.07 35.51 40.34
C LYS A 194 44.58 34.10 40.63
N MET A 195 43.86 33.32 41.43
CA MET A 195 44.16 31.91 41.63
C MET A 195 43.62 31.07 40.45
N ALA A 196 44.47 30.26 39.83
CA ALA A 196 44.05 29.28 38.84
C ALA A 196 43.56 28.01 39.56
N ILE A 197 42.40 27.51 39.14
CA ILE A 197 41.74 26.35 39.72
C ILE A 197 41.34 25.37 38.62
N GLU A 198 41.39 24.09 38.94
CA GLU A 198 40.79 22.99 38.18
C GLU A 198 39.55 22.49 38.94
N PRO A 199 38.35 22.96 38.60
CA PRO A 199 37.15 22.59 39.33
C PRO A 199 36.81 21.12 39.07
N ASN A 200 36.53 20.38 40.14
CA ASN A 200 35.93 19.06 40.02
C ASN A 200 34.44 19.22 39.71
N TRP A 201 34.11 19.18 38.42
CA TRP A 201 32.76 19.36 37.94
C TRP A 201 31.85 18.17 38.30
N THR A 202 30.73 18.50 38.90
CA THR A 202 29.66 17.56 39.24
C THR A 202 28.38 18.03 38.55
N LEU A 203 27.60 17.08 38.03
CA LEU A 203 26.33 17.41 37.41
C LEU A 203 25.23 17.46 38.49
N SER A 204 24.57 18.61 38.62
CA SER A 204 23.47 18.80 39.57
C SER A 204 22.14 18.22 39.05
N ALA A 205 21.12 18.15 39.91
CA ALA A 205 19.79 17.57 39.65
C ALA A 205 18.93 18.30 38.57
N GLY A 206 19.55 19.09 37.69
CA GLY A 206 18.93 19.62 36.47
C GLY A 206 19.92 19.90 35.34
N GLY A 207 21.01 19.13 35.30
CA GLY A 207 21.92 19.09 34.15
C GLY A 207 22.82 20.31 33.98
N ILE A 208 23.07 21.04 35.07
CA ILE A 208 24.05 22.12 35.11
C ILE A 208 25.31 21.61 35.81
N HIS A 209 26.46 21.88 35.20
CA HIS A 209 27.75 21.62 35.82
C HIS A 209 28.00 22.58 36.98
N MET A 210 28.29 22.02 38.14
CA MET A 210 28.65 22.76 39.35
C MET A 210 29.92 22.19 39.98
N ALA A 211 30.73 23.05 40.56
CA ALA A 211 31.90 22.67 41.35
C ALA A 211 31.90 23.45 42.65
N VAL A 212 32.34 22.82 43.74
CA VAL A 212 32.45 23.49 45.04
C VAL A 212 33.88 23.46 45.53
N ILE A 213 34.37 24.63 45.92
CA ILE A 213 35.72 24.84 46.43
C ILE A 213 35.60 25.21 47.91
N PRO A 214 35.85 24.28 48.83
CA PRO A 214 35.80 24.57 50.25
C PRO A 214 36.94 25.52 50.62
N SER A 215 36.70 26.49 51.52
CA SER A 215 37.73 27.45 51.95
C SER A 215 38.90 26.81 52.70
N SER A 216 38.68 25.62 53.26
CA SER A 216 39.70 24.71 53.78
C SER A 216 39.14 23.27 53.79
N PRO A 217 39.97 22.21 53.89
CA PRO A 217 39.50 20.82 53.82
C PRO A 217 38.41 20.44 54.85
N GLU A 218 38.37 21.16 55.98
CA GLU A 218 37.39 20.95 57.07
C GLU A 218 36.36 22.09 57.17
N SER A 219 36.45 23.10 56.30
CA SER A 219 35.56 24.26 56.33
C SER A 219 34.15 23.86 55.90
N LYS A 220 33.17 24.30 56.68
CA LYS A 220 31.75 24.25 56.30
C LYS A 220 31.36 25.39 55.36
N ASN A 221 32.30 26.26 55.00
CA ASN A 221 32.10 27.35 54.03
C ASN A 221 33.03 27.15 52.84
N GLY A 222 32.57 27.56 51.67
CA GLY A 222 33.29 27.46 50.41
C GLY A 222 32.72 28.40 49.36
N THR A 223 33.23 28.28 48.15
CA THR A 223 32.73 28.98 46.97
C THR A 223 32.20 27.95 46.00
N MET A 224 30.96 28.12 45.58
CA MET A 224 30.31 27.31 44.56
C MET A 224 30.40 28.02 43.22
N ILE A 225 30.75 27.27 42.19
CA ILE A 225 30.87 27.70 40.80
C ILE A 225 29.84 26.93 39.99
N PHE A 226 29.12 27.60 39.11
CA PHE A 226 28.10 26.99 38.26
C PHE A 226 27.95 27.75 36.94
N GLU A 227 27.44 27.06 35.92
CA GLU A 227 27.23 27.62 34.58
C GLU A 227 25.77 28.04 34.37
N SER A 228 25.56 29.12 33.63
CA SER A 228 24.24 29.53 33.16
C SER A 228 24.34 30.26 31.83
N CYS A 229 23.39 30.03 30.92
CA CYS A 229 23.40 30.66 29.61
C CYS A 229 23.09 32.15 29.72
N LEU A 230 24.00 32.99 29.21
CA LEU A 230 23.78 34.43 29.09
C LEU A 230 22.88 34.72 27.88
N ASN A 231 23.19 34.08 26.75
CA ASN A 231 22.50 34.19 25.47
C ASN A 231 22.56 32.85 24.74
N VAL A 232 21.94 32.77 23.56
CA VAL A 232 21.94 31.57 22.69
C VAL A 232 23.36 31.07 22.37
N ASN A 233 24.34 31.98 22.29
CA ASN A 233 25.71 31.68 21.83
C ASN A 233 26.78 31.82 22.94
N GLU A 234 26.41 32.33 24.12
CA GLU A 234 27.35 32.67 25.19
C GLU A 234 26.92 32.05 26.50
N MET A 235 27.83 31.28 27.11
CA MET A 235 27.66 30.72 28.45
C MET A 235 28.39 31.61 29.45
N GLY A 236 27.73 31.91 30.56
CA GLY A 236 28.29 32.64 31.69
C GLY A 236 28.65 31.67 32.80
N LEU A 237 29.85 31.83 33.33
CA LEU A 237 30.29 31.11 34.52
C LEU A 237 30.13 32.02 35.74
N TYR A 238 29.41 31.55 36.75
CA TYR A 238 29.09 32.33 37.95
C TYR A 238 29.70 31.69 39.18
N TYR A 239 29.97 32.51 40.20
CA TYR A 239 30.33 32.04 41.53
C TYR A 239 29.47 32.67 42.63
N VAL A 240 29.29 31.91 43.70
CA VAL A 240 28.53 32.31 44.90
C VAL A 240 29.18 31.71 46.15
N ASP A 241 29.08 32.41 47.27
CA ASP A 241 29.48 31.83 48.56
C ASP A 241 28.55 30.66 48.89
N ALA A 242 29.09 29.58 49.45
CA ALA A 242 28.37 28.37 49.77
C ALA A 242 28.71 27.88 51.18
N TYR A 243 27.77 27.18 51.81
CA TYR A 243 27.94 26.54 53.10
C TYR A 243 27.44 25.09 53.06
N LEU A 244 28.08 24.24 53.83
CA LEU A 244 27.74 22.84 53.99
C LEU A 244 26.71 22.72 55.12
N ASP A 245 25.50 22.24 54.82
CA ASP A 245 24.47 21.98 55.84
C ASP A 245 24.52 20.50 56.25
N PRO A 246 24.95 20.17 57.48
CA PRO A 246 25.11 18.80 57.94
C PRO A 246 23.83 18.22 58.58
N ARG A 247 22.63 18.66 58.17
CA ARG A 247 21.36 18.24 58.79
C ARG A 247 21.27 16.72 59.00
N PRO A 248 21.21 16.24 60.26
CA PRO A 248 21.05 14.82 60.54
C PRO A 248 19.64 14.39 60.11
N GLY A 249 19.56 13.46 59.15
CA GLY A 249 18.30 12.91 58.63
C GLY A 249 18.08 13.07 57.12
N ASN A 250 19.00 13.72 56.38
CA ASN A 250 18.93 13.72 54.92
C ASN A 250 19.47 12.38 54.37
N PRO A 251 18.65 11.56 53.66
CA PRO A 251 19.06 10.24 53.16
C PRO A 251 20.15 10.27 52.09
N TYR A 252 20.50 11.45 51.56
CA TYR A 252 21.46 11.59 50.46
C TYR A 252 22.79 12.27 50.87
N GLY A 253 23.05 12.47 52.17
CA GLY A 253 24.31 13.02 52.68
C GLY A 253 24.34 14.56 52.86
N PRO A 254 25.49 15.12 53.30
CA PRO A 254 25.63 16.57 53.48
C PRO A 254 25.74 17.27 52.12
N TYR A 255 24.89 18.28 51.88
CA TYR A 255 24.89 19.06 50.65
C TYR A 255 25.45 20.45 50.86
N TRP A 256 26.12 20.97 49.83
CA TRP A 256 26.52 22.37 49.74
C TRP A 256 25.33 23.22 49.28
N TYR A 257 25.00 24.24 50.04
CA TYR A 257 23.97 25.23 49.75
C TYR A 257 24.62 26.58 49.46
N SER A 258 24.05 27.36 48.55
CA SER A 258 24.45 28.76 48.36
C SER A 258 24.10 29.58 49.60
N SER A 259 24.99 30.50 49.99
CA SER A 259 24.84 31.38 51.15
C SER A 259 24.06 32.65 50.74
N GLY A 260 22.81 32.76 51.17
CA GLY A 260 21.96 33.93 50.93
C GLY A 260 20.57 33.78 51.55
N ASP A 261 20.13 34.82 52.25
CA ASP A 261 18.79 34.95 52.82
C ASP A 261 17.89 35.54 51.74
N TYR A 262 16.74 34.91 51.42
CA TYR A 262 15.82 35.40 50.38
C TYR A 262 15.18 36.71 50.86
N ARG A 263 15.82 37.84 50.52
CA ARG A 263 15.17 39.14 50.57
C ARG A 263 14.99 39.59 49.14
N TYR A 264 13.74 39.66 48.71
CA TYR A 264 13.26 40.15 47.41
C TYR A 264 13.89 41.51 46.97
N ASN A 265 14.54 42.23 47.88
CA ASN A 265 15.16 43.53 47.66
C ASN A 265 16.70 43.53 47.65
N ASP A 266 17.37 42.38 47.76
CA ASP A 266 18.85 42.27 47.68
C ASP A 266 19.20 41.68 46.30
N PRO A 267 19.98 42.37 45.44
CA PRO A 267 20.32 41.84 44.12
C PRO A 267 21.03 40.48 44.24
N PRO A 268 20.91 39.59 43.23
CA PRO A 268 21.49 38.27 43.30
C PRO A 268 23.00 38.39 43.53
N ARG A 269 23.51 37.82 44.64
CA ARG A 269 24.95 37.79 44.98
C ARG A 269 25.81 36.99 44.01
N GLN A 270 25.21 36.48 42.93
CA GLN A 270 25.87 35.75 41.87
C GLN A 270 26.75 36.74 41.09
N LYS A 271 28.04 36.43 41.00
CA LYS A 271 28.99 37.26 40.26
C LYS A 271 29.45 36.49 39.02
N LEU A 272 29.30 37.13 37.86
CA LEU A 272 29.83 36.61 36.60
C LEU A 272 31.36 36.60 36.67
N LEU A 273 31.96 35.44 36.47
CA LEU A 273 33.40 35.23 36.47
C LEU A 273 33.98 35.43 35.08
N ILE A 274 33.42 34.72 34.10
CA ILE A 274 33.83 34.78 32.70
C ILE A 274 32.64 34.38 31.82
N SER A 275 32.62 34.88 30.59
CA SER A 275 31.76 34.35 29.52
C SER A 275 32.61 33.71 28.43
N TYR A 276 32.11 32.63 27.84
CA TYR A 276 32.74 31.97 26.71
C TYR A 276 31.70 31.51 25.70
N SER A 277 32.10 31.41 24.43
CA SER A 277 31.24 30.94 23.35
C SER A 277 30.98 29.45 23.50
N ALA A 278 29.71 29.05 23.57
CA ALA A 278 29.34 27.64 23.68
C ALA A 278 28.05 27.37 22.87
N GLU A 279 28.13 26.39 21.95
CA GLU A 279 26.97 25.92 21.17
C GLU A 279 25.97 25.14 22.03
N SER A 280 26.37 24.73 23.25
CA SER A 280 25.50 24.02 24.19
C SER A 280 24.30 24.86 24.62
N CYS A 281 24.41 26.20 24.64
CA CYS A 281 23.30 27.10 24.98
C CYS A 281 22.16 27.13 23.95
N LEU A 282 22.41 26.75 22.70
CA LEU A 282 21.34 26.50 21.71
C LEU A 282 20.45 25.34 22.17
N ASN A 283 21.04 24.30 22.76
CA ASN A 283 20.29 23.10 23.13
C ASN A 283 19.76 23.13 24.57
N LEU A 284 20.35 23.96 25.43
CA LEU A 284 20.11 23.98 26.88
C LEU A 284 19.10 25.03 27.34
N PHE A 285 18.54 25.85 26.44
CA PHE A 285 17.78 27.07 26.75
C PHE A 285 17.16 27.04 28.14
N ASN A 286 17.79 27.67 29.12
CA ASN A 286 17.18 27.96 30.40
C ASN A 286 17.34 29.45 30.60
N PHE A 287 16.57 30.23 29.84
CA PHE A 287 16.56 31.68 29.97
C PHE A 287 15.68 32.05 31.16
N GLY A 288 16.28 32.02 32.34
CA GLY A 288 15.69 32.57 33.53
C GLY A 288 16.79 32.93 34.52
N THR A 289 16.72 34.14 35.06
CA THR A 289 17.31 34.47 36.36
C THR A 289 16.57 33.62 37.40
N THR A 290 16.97 32.37 37.56
CA THR A 290 16.36 31.45 38.52
C THR A 290 17.02 31.67 39.88
N ASP A 291 16.19 31.97 40.87
CA ASP A 291 16.60 32.20 42.26
C ASP A 291 17.24 30.92 42.84
N LEU A 292 18.54 31.00 43.10
CA LEU A 292 19.37 29.90 43.56
C LEU A 292 19.49 29.86 45.09
N PHE A 293 18.43 29.53 45.83
CA PHE A 293 18.58 29.43 47.30
C PHE A 293 17.90 28.25 47.99
N GLN A 294 17.24 27.34 47.26
CA GLN A 294 16.90 26.01 47.75
C GLN A 294 17.20 25.00 46.65
N LEU A 295 17.97 23.95 46.95
CA LEU A 295 18.33 22.81 46.07
C LEU A 295 17.80 23.03 44.66
N PRO A 296 18.60 23.65 43.79
CA PRO A 296 18.04 24.41 42.70
C PRO A 296 17.22 23.48 41.81
N ASN A 297 15.91 23.76 41.80
CA ASN A 297 14.94 23.02 41.03
C ASN A 297 15.07 23.51 39.58
N TYR A 298 16.17 23.10 38.94
CA TYR A 298 16.52 23.45 37.58
C TYR A 298 15.76 22.54 36.63
N SER A 299 14.63 23.00 36.10
CA SER A 299 14.09 22.41 34.88
C SER A 299 14.68 23.14 33.67
N PRO A 300 15.19 22.43 32.65
CA PRO A 300 15.49 23.05 31.37
C PRO A 300 14.20 23.65 30.80
N ASN A 301 14.29 24.74 30.01
CA ASN A 301 13.10 25.30 29.38
C ASN A 301 12.57 24.29 28.37
N MET A 302 11.52 23.56 28.77
CA MET A 302 10.96 22.51 27.97
C MET A 302 10.08 23.05 26.83
N THR A 303 9.91 24.37 26.69
CA THR A 303 9.05 24.97 25.66
C THR A 303 9.46 24.59 24.23
N TRP A 304 10.76 24.55 23.91
CA TRP A 304 11.23 24.07 22.60
C TRP A 304 11.03 22.57 22.43
N TRP A 305 11.41 21.80 23.45
CA TRP A 305 11.39 20.33 23.44
C TRP A 305 9.97 19.74 23.43
N ARG A 306 8.98 20.50 23.92
CA ARG A 306 7.55 20.19 23.88
C ARG A 306 6.80 20.88 22.73
N ASP A 307 7.46 21.71 21.91
CA ASP A 307 6.79 22.31 20.75
C ASP A 307 6.55 21.24 19.68
N GLU A 308 5.28 20.95 19.42
CA GLU A 308 4.84 19.97 18.43
C GLU A 308 5.44 20.23 17.04
N LYS A 309 5.74 21.49 16.70
CA LYS A 309 6.32 21.88 15.39
C LYS A 309 7.74 21.35 15.17
N ASN A 310 8.42 20.95 16.24
CA ASN A 310 9.77 20.39 16.19
C ASN A 310 9.77 18.89 15.94
N PHE A 311 8.61 18.22 16.03
CA PHE A 311 8.45 16.82 15.68
C PHE A 311 7.98 16.71 14.23
N ARG A 312 8.61 15.82 13.46
CA ARG A 312 8.23 15.52 12.08
C ARG A 312 8.14 14.03 11.86
N CYS A 313 7.13 13.59 11.12
CA CYS A 313 7.07 12.22 10.65
C CYS A 313 7.68 12.15 9.25
N LEU A 314 8.74 11.37 9.11
CA LEU A 314 9.42 11.13 7.84
C LEU A 314 9.31 9.65 7.47
N PRO A 315 9.34 9.31 6.18
CA PRO A 315 9.43 7.92 5.75
C PRO A 315 10.67 7.25 6.37
N SER A 316 10.48 6.11 7.02
CA SER A 316 11.55 5.26 7.55
C SER A 316 12.16 4.41 6.42
N GLU A 317 13.28 3.76 6.71
CA GLU A 317 13.90 2.77 5.82
C GLU A 317 13.13 1.44 5.78
N THR A 318 12.23 1.23 6.75
CA THR A 318 11.35 0.06 6.81
C THR A 318 10.10 0.26 5.98
N TYR A 319 9.61 -0.83 5.40
CA TYR A 319 8.38 -0.88 4.62
C TYR A 319 7.46 -1.96 5.16
N SER A 320 6.16 -1.75 4.98
CA SER A 320 5.14 -2.74 5.26
C SER A 320 4.40 -3.07 3.97
N TRP A 321 4.27 -4.36 3.64
CA TRP A 321 3.50 -4.84 2.49
C TRP A 321 2.20 -5.47 2.95
N GLY A 322 1.12 -5.22 2.20
CA GLY A 322 -0.19 -5.73 2.57
C GLY A 322 -1.26 -5.50 1.53
N PHE A 323 -2.50 -5.62 1.99
CA PHE A 323 -3.71 -5.49 1.19
C PHE A 323 -4.51 -4.25 1.57
N SER A 324 -5.13 -3.64 0.58
CA SER A 324 -6.24 -2.72 0.78
C SER A 324 -7.50 -3.52 1.02
N TYR A 325 -8.03 -3.46 2.25
CA TYR A 325 -9.19 -4.25 2.68
C TYR A 325 -10.41 -4.02 1.79
N GLN A 326 -10.68 -2.76 1.44
CA GLN A 326 -11.84 -2.40 0.61
C GLN A 326 -11.68 -2.85 -0.84
N CYS A 327 -10.52 -2.58 -1.46
CA CYS A 327 -10.22 -3.06 -2.81
C CYS A 327 -10.30 -4.58 -2.88
N THR A 328 -9.75 -5.27 -1.87
CA THR A 328 -9.78 -6.72 -1.80
C THR A 328 -11.21 -7.23 -1.80
N ILE A 329 -12.08 -6.76 -0.89
CA ILE A 329 -13.48 -7.21 -0.83
C ILE A 329 -14.24 -6.94 -2.13
N LEU A 330 -14.12 -5.73 -2.67
CA LEU A 330 -14.82 -5.33 -3.88
C LEU A 330 -14.40 -6.20 -5.05
N LEU A 331 -13.10 -6.37 -5.24
CA LEU A 331 -12.55 -7.09 -6.38
C LEU A 331 -12.71 -8.60 -6.24
N THR A 332 -12.62 -9.17 -5.03
CA THR A 332 -12.99 -10.59 -4.80
C THR A 332 -14.47 -10.84 -5.05
N SER A 333 -15.35 -9.88 -4.76
CA SER A 333 -16.78 -9.98 -5.07
C SER A 333 -17.03 -9.99 -6.57
N ILE A 334 -16.38 -9.10 -7.33
CA ILE A 334 -16.44 -9.08 -8.80
C ILE A 334 -15.92 -10.40 -9.39
N ASN A 335 -14.77 -10.90 -8.90
CA ASN A 335 -14.21 -12.19 -9.33
C ASN A 335 -15.18 -13.35 -9.05
N SER A 336 -15.82 -13.35 -7.87
CA SER A 336 -16.78 -14.38 -7.49
C SER A 336 -18.01 -14.39 -8.39
N ILE A 337 -18.57 -13.21 -8.68
CA ILE A 337 -19.70 -13.07 -9.62
C ILE A 337 -19.28 -13.57 -11.01
N TRP A 338 -18.10 -13.17 -11.49
CA TRP A 338 -17.59 -13.59 -12.78
C TRP A 338 -17.43 -15.11 -12.88
N LEU A 339 -16.86 -15.74 -11.85
CA LEU A 339 -16.71 -17.20 -11.79
C LEU A 339 -18.07 -17.90 -11.77
N LEU A 340 -19.02 -17.44 -10.94
CA LEU A 340 -20.35 -18.05 -10.83
C LEU A 340 -21.10 -18.06 -12.15
N VAL A 341 -21.12 -16.93 -12.87
CA VAL A 341 -21.80 -16.83 -14.17
C VAL A 341 -21.08 -17.67 -15.22
N THR A 342 -19.75 -17.64 -15.25
CA THR A 342 -18.92 -18.43 -16.19
C THR A 342 -19.14 -19.94 -15.99
N VAL A 343 -19.11 -20.41 -14.75
CA VAL A 343 -19.38 -21.82 -14.41
C VAL A 343 -20.82 -22.20 -14.75
N SER A 344 -21.79 -21.33 -14.48
CA SER A 344 -23.20 -21.58 -14.80
C SER A 344 -23.42 -21.72 -16.31
N LEU A 345 -22.80 -20.83 -17.11
CA LEU A 345 -22.86 -20.91 -18.57
C LEU A 345 -22.11 -22.13 -19.10
N TRP A 346 -20.94 -22.46 -18.55
CA TRP A 346 -20.20 -23.66 -18.93
C TRP A 346 -21.03 -24.91 -18.67
N LEU A 347 -21.59 -25.06 -17.46
CA LEU A 347 -22.46 -26.19 -17.14
C LEU A 347 -23.68 -26.25 -18.07
N HIS A 348 -24.29 -25.11 -18.38
CA HIS A 348 -25.40 -25.06 -19.33
C HIS A 348 -25.00 -25.57 -20.71
N VAL A 349 -23.83 -25.15 -21.20
CA VAL A 349 -23.28 -25.55 -22.50
C VAL A 349 -23.01 -27.05 -22.54
N GLU A 350 -22.36 -27.61 -21.52
CA GLU A 350 -22.08 -29.06 -21.45
C GLU A 350 -23.35 -29.90 -21.36
N LEU A 351 -24.38 -29.43 -20.63
CA LEU A 351 -25.64 -30.16 -20.47
C LEU A 351 -26.55 -30.09 -21.71
N LYS A 352 -26.48 -28.99 -22.47
CA LYS A 352 -27.37 -28.75 -23.61
C LYS A 352 -26.74 -29.06 -24.96
N SER A 353 -25.42 -28.98 -25.10
CA SER A 353 -24.74 -29.28 -26.36
C SER A 353 -24.71 -30.77 -26.60
N GLN A 354 -25.07 -31.17 -27.82
CA GLN A 354 -24.97 -32.55 -28.26
C GLN A 354 -23.63 -32.84 -28.95
N PHE A 355 -22.95 -31.82 -29.48
CA PHE A 355 -21.62 -32.00 -30.08
C PHE A 355 -20.50 -32.13 -29.06
N LEU A 356 -20.52 -31.37 -27.96
CA LEU A 356 -19.42 -31.38 -26.98
C LEU A 356 -19.09 -32.78 -26.42
N PRO A 357 -20.07 -33.57 -25.91
CA PRO A 357 -19.79 -34.90 -25.39
C PRO A 357 -19.33 -35.90 -26.45
N LYS A 358 -19.76 -35.70 -27.70
CA LYS A 358 -19.59 -36.69 -28.78
C LYS A 358 -18.39 -36.41 -29.69
N ARG A 359 -18.06 -35.14 -29.93
CA ARG A 359 -17.03 -34.65 -30.87
C ARG A 359 -15.88 -33.96 -30.14
N GLY A 360 -16.03 -33.68 -28.84
CA GLY A 360 -15.08 -32.92 -28.05
C GLY A 360 -15.14 -31.40 -28.34
N PRO A 361 -14.26 -30.61 -27.71
CA PRO A 361 -14.19 -29.16 -27.89
C PRO A 361 -13.88 -28.75 -29.34
N LEU A 362 -14.31 -27.55 -29.75
CA LEU A 362 -14.00 -27.01 -31.08
C LEU A 362 -12.52 -26.59 -31.12
N GLY A 363 -11.68 -27.47 -31.67
CA GLY A 363 -10.29 -27.16 -31.96
C GLY A 363 -10.13 -26.34 -33.24
N THR A 364 -8.99 -25.66 -33.38
CA THR A 364 -8.68 -24.76 -34.52
C THR A 364 -8.83 -25.46 -35.88
N TRP A 365 -8.21 -26.62 -36.08
CA TRP A 365 -8.29 -27.37 -37.35
C TRP A 365 -9.71 -27.80 -37.69
N ARG A 366 -10.51 -28.14 -36.68
CA ARG A 366 -11.92 -28.48 -36.86
C ARG A 366 -12.68 -27.27 -37.38
N ALA A 367 -12.49 -26.11 -36.75
CA ALA A 367 -13.09 -24.85 -37.19
C ALA A 367 -12.65 -24.46 -38.61
N VAL A 368 -11.37 -24.66 -38.96
CA VAL A 368 -10.87 -24.42 -40.33
C VAL A 368 -11.60 -25.29 -41.33
N ILE A 369 -11.66 -26.60 -41.09
CA ILE A 369 -12.30 -27.54 -42.03
C ILE A 369 -13.81 -27.29 -42.14
N ASP A 370 -14.50 -27.09 -41.01
CA ASP A 370 -15.94 -26.83 -40.99
C ASP A 370 -16.28 -25.53 -41.73
N LEU A 371 -15.51 -24.46 -41.52
CA LEU A 371 -15.72 -23.18 -42.20
C LEU A 371 -15.31 -23.24 -43.67
N ALA A 372 -14.17 -23.85 -44.01
CA ALA A 372 -13.70 -23.95 -45.40
C ALA A 372 -14.68 -24.73 -46.26
N ASN A 373 -15.23 -25.84 -45.75
CA ASN A 373 -16.25 -26.61 -46.45
C ASN A 373 -17.54 -25.79 -46.67
N ALA A 374 -17.99 -25.07 -45.64
CA ALA A 374 -19.17 -24.21 -45.75
C ALA A 374 -19.00 -23.10 -46.79
N VAL A 375 -17.83 -22.45 -46.81
CA VAL A 375 -17.48 -21.39 -47.75
C VAL A 375 -17.34 -21.93 -49.18
N GLN A 376 -16.67 -23.07 -49.36
CA GLN A 376 -16.46 -23.68 -50.68
C GLN A 376 -17.78 -24.18 -51.30
N GLN A 377 -18.74 -24.59 -50.49
CA GLN A 377 -20.06 -25.00 -50.97
C GLN A 377 -20.83 -23.83 -51.59
N GLU A 378 -20.72 -22.63 -51.01
CA GLU A 378 -21.44 -21.43 -51.46
C GLU A 378 -20.71 -20.68 -52.59
N LEU A 379 -19.39 -20.56 -52.50
CA LEU A 379 -18.57 -19.83 -53.48
C LEU A 379 -18.05 -20.71 -54.64
N GLY A 380 -18.21 -22.03 -54.56
CA GLY A 380 -17.68 -22.97 -55.54
C GLY A 380 -16.20 -23.33 -55.32
N ARG A 381 -15.61 -24.07 -56.27
CA ARG A 381 -14.25 -24.62 -56.13
C ARG A 381 -13.13 -23.61 -56.37
N ASP A 382 -13.43 -22.48 -57.01
CA ASP A 382 -12.44 -21.49 -57.46
C ASP A 382 -12.30 -20.29 -56.50
N THR A 383 -12.34 -20.54 -55.19
CA THR A 383 -12.21 -19.49 -54.15
C THR A 383 -10.83 -18.83 -54.14
N GLY A 384 -9.80 -19.47 -54.72
CA GLY A 384 -8.44 -18.92 -54.82
C GLY A 384 -8.30 -17.71 -55.76
N ALA A 385 -9.32 -17.40 -56.56
CA ALA A 385 -9.31 -16.25 -57.48
C ALA A 385 -9.75 -14.92 -56.81
N TYR A 386 -10.33 -14.96 -55.61
CA TYR A 386 -10.85 -13.78 -54.93
C TYR A 386 -9.73 -13.02 -54.18
N THR A 387 -9.77 -11.69 -54.25
CA THR A 387 -8.99 -10.85 -53.31
C THR A 387 -9.67 -10.80 -51.95
N GLU A 388 -8.94 -10.49 -50.87
CA GLU A 388 -9.49 -10.46 -49.50
C GLU A 388 -10.72 -9.55 -49.36
N ALA A 389 -10.68 -8.36 -49.96
CA ALA A 389 -11.82 -7.41 -49.92
C ALA A 389 -13.05 -7.93 -50.68
N GLN A 390 -12.85 -8.66 -51.78
CA GLN A 390 -13.95 -9.30 -52.51
C GLN A 390 -14.49 -10.49 -51.73
N LEU A 391 -13.61 -11.29 -51.12
CA LEU A 391 -13.98 -12.44 -50.32
C LEU A 391 -14.78 -12.03 -49.08
N GLU A 392 -14.37 -10.98 -48.35
CA GLU A 392 -15.17 -10.44 -47.24
C GLU A 392 -16.56 -9.99 -47.68
N LYS A 393 -16.68 -9.39 -48.87
CA LYS A 393 -17.96 -8.92 -49.42
C LYS A 393 -18.87 -10.08 -49.80
N GLU A 394 -18.35 -11.16 -50.37
CA GLU A 394 -19.13 -12.34 -50.72
C GLU A 394 -19.48 -13.18 -49.47
N ILE A 395 -18.55 -13.34 -48.52
CA ILE A 395 -18.82 -14.01 -47.23
C ILE A 395 -19.92 -13.29 -46.45
N ALA A 396 -19.96 -11.95 -46.51
CA ALA A 396 -21.01 -11.16 -45.87
C ALA A 396 -22.41 -11.39 -46.48
N LYS A 397 -22.51 -11.95 -47.70
CA LYS A 397 -23.78 -12.30 -48.35
C LYS A 397 -24.21 -13.74 -48.07
N ILE A 398 -23.31 -14.61 -47.62
CA ILE A 398 -23.63 -16.00 -47.30
C ILE A 398 -24.69 -16.02 -46.20
N GLN A 399 -25.71 -16.87 -46.37
CA GLN A 399 -26.74 -17.02 -45.35
C GLN A 399 -26.14 -17.50 -44.02
N PRO A 400 -26.74 -17.15 -42.88
CA PRO A 400 -26.26 -17.62 -41.58
C PRO A 400 -26.06 -19.14 -41.55
N LEU A 401 -24.91 -19.57 -41.03
CA LEU A 401 -24.46 -20.95 -40.96
C LEU A 401 -25.04 -21.67 -39.74
N THR A 402 -25.44 -22.93 -39.92
CA THR A 402 -25.92 -23.80 -38.84
C THR A 402 -25.33 -25.21 -39.00
N TYR A 403 -25.17 -25.93 -37.90
CA TYR A 403 -24.79 -27.34 -37.96
C TYR A 403 -25.99 -28.22 -38.30
N GLY A 404 -25.82 -29.12 -39.26
CA GLY A 404 -26.84 -30.08 -39.71
C GLY A 404 -26.27 -31.47 -39.97
N ILE A 405 -27.16 -32.44 -40.19
CA ILE A 405 -26.81 -33.79 -40.64
C ILE A 405 -27.27 -33.92 -42.09
N GLU A 406 -26.34 -34.20 -42.98
CA GLU A 406 -26.63 -34.55 -44.36
C GLU A 406 -26.78 -36.08 -44.46
N GLN A 407 -27.94 -36.55 -44.92
CA GLN A 407 -28.23 -37.96 -45.17
C GLN A 407 -27.94 -38.31 -46.64
N ASP A 408 -26.70 -38.17 -47.10
CA ASP A 408 -26.35 -38.51 -48.48
C ASP A 408 -25.01 -39.26 -48.57
N ALA A 409 -24.95 -40.40 -47.88
CA ALA A 409 -23.96 -41.43 -48.20
C ALA A 409 -24.69 -42.70 -48.64
N PRO A 410 -24.31 -43.33 -49.77
CA PRO A 410 -24.83 -44.64 -50.19
C PRO A 410 -24.65 -45.74 -49.11
N ASP A 411 -23.86 -45.44 -48.08
CA ASP A 411 -23.50 -46.29 -46.96
C ASP A 411 -24.48 -46.19 -45.76
N GLY A 412 -25.53 -45.36 -45.86
CA GLY A 412 -26.52 -45.15 -44.79
C GLY A 412 -26.00 -44.35 -43.58
N LEU A 413 -24.94 -43.57 -43.79
CA LEU A 413 -24.17 -42.88 -42.74
C LEU A 413 -24.37 -41.35 -42.83
N GLY A 414 -24.99 -40.75 -41.82
CA GLY A 414 -25.19 -39.30 -41.75
C GLY A 414 -23.89 -38.55 -41.46
N ARG A 415 -23.58 -37.52 -42.26
CA ARG A 415 -22.40 -36.67 -42.08
C ARG A 415 -22.79 -35.34 -41.44
N ILE A 416 -22.08 -34.93 -40.40
CA ILE A 416 -22.27 -33.61 -39.77
C ILE A 416 -21.58 -32.55 -40.62
N ARG A 417 -22.31 -31.52 -41.04
CA ARG A 417 -21.75 -30.38 -41.80
C ARG A 417 -22.23 -29.04 -41.23
N LEU A 418 -21.41 -28.01 -41.41
CA LEU A 418 -21.78 -26.62 -41.22
C LEU A 418 -22.20 -26.07 -42.59
N GLY A 419 -23.40 -25.52 -42.72
CA GLY A 419 -23.93 -25.05 -44.00
C GLY A 419 -25.02 -23.99 -43.85
N THR A 420 -25.47 -23.44 -44.97
CA THR A 420 -26.58 -22.48 -45.04
C THR A 420 -27.93 -23.19 -44.83
N SER A 421 -28.90 -22.49 -44.25
CA SER A 421 -30.27 -23.01 -44.10
C SER A 421 -30.96 -22.94 -45.46
N GLY A 422 -31.44 -24.06 -46.02
CA GLY A 422 -32.07 -24.09 -47.35
C GLY A 422 -33.38 -23.29 -47.44
N GLU A 423 -33.59 -22.63 -48.58
CA GLU A 423 -34.82 -21.89 -48.91
C GLU A 423 -35.89 -22.90 -49.36
N GLY A 424 -36.87 -23.18 -48.49
CA GLY A 424 -37.90 -24.22 -48.67
C GLY A 424 -38.12 -25.08 -47.42
N ASP A 425 -37.18 -25.06 -46.49
CA ASP A 425 -37.27 -25.78 -45.22
C ASP A 425 -37.84 -24.89 -44.11
N GLU A 426 -39.06 -24.36 -44.30
CA GLU A 426 -39.80 -23.69 -43.22
C GLU A 426 -40.08 -24.64 -42.02
N GLU A 427 -39.82 -25.93 -42.22
CA GLU A 427 -39.76 -26.94 -41.17
C GLU A 427 -38.33 -27.49 -40.89
N TRP A 428 -37.42 -26.66 -40.41
CA TRP A 428 -36.43 -27.12 -39.40
C TRP A 428 -36.84 -26.77 -37.95
N PRO A 429 -38.02 -27.14 -37.40
CA PRO A 429 -38.29 -26.98 -36.00
C PRO A 429 -37.85 -28.26 -35.26
N ARG A 430 -37.07 -28.07 -34.20
CA ARG A 430 -37.27 -28.84 -32.95
C ARG A 430 -36.96 -30.33 -32.93
N ARG A 431 -36.31 -30.96 -33.92
CA ARG A 431 -35.85 -32.35 -33.72
C ARG A 431 -34.49 -32.34 -33.03
N GLY A 432 -34.44 -32.83 -31.80
CA GLY A 432 -33.17 -33.15 -31.15
C GLY A 432 -32.33 -33.99 -32.11
N LEU A 433 -31.10 -33.55 -32.37
CA LEU A 433 -30.16 -34.23 -33.26
C LEU A 433 -29.73 -35.56 -32.63
N VAL A 434 -30.50 -36.64 -32.85
CA VAL A 434 -30.09 -37.98 -32.41
C VAL A 434 -28.95 -38.47 -33.31
N LEU A 435 -27.72 -38.05 -32.97
CA LEU A 435 -26.51 -38.49 -33.65
C LEU A 435 -26.25 -39.96 -33.29
N ASN A 436 -26.51 -40.86 -34.24
CA ASN A 436 -26.09 -42.27 -34.21
C ASN A 436 -24.75 -42.41 -34.92
N TRP A 437 -23.73 -42.88 -34.19
CA TRP A 437 -22.37 -43.02 -34.71
C TRP A 437 -22.18 -44.34 -35.47
N LYS A 438 -21.61 -44.27 -36.68
CA LYS A 438 -20.76 -45.33 -37.26
C LYS A 438 -19.54 -44.67 -37.88
N VAL A 439 -18.53 -44.32 -37.08
CA VAL A 439 -17.26 -43.84 -37.66
C VAL A 439 -16.48 -45.05 -38.14
N LYS A 440 -16.28 -45.16 -39.46
CA LYS A 440 -15.19 -45.98 -40.00
C LYS A 440 -13.93 -45.12 -39.91
N TYR A 441 -12.99 -45.51 -39.06
CA TYR A 441 -11.61 -45.07 -39.23
C TYR A 441 -11.11 -45.83 -40.47
N CYS A 442 -10.77 -45.09 -41.54
CA CYS A 442 -10.08 -45.66 -42.69
C CYS A 442 -8.63 -45.95 -42.33
#